data_AF-A0A2S2R2L3-F1
#
_entry.id   AF-A0A2S2R2L3-F1
#
_cell.length_a   1.000
_cell.length_b   1.000
_cell.length_c   1.000
_cell.angle_alpha   90.00
_cell.angle_beta   90.00
_cell.angle_gamma   90.00
#
_symmetry.space_group_name_H-M   'P 1'
#
loop_
_entity.id
_entity.type
_entity.pdbx_description
1 polymer ?
#
loop_
_entity_poly.entity_id
_entity_poly.type
_entity_poly.pdbx_seq_one_letter_code
_entity_poly.pdbx_strand_id
1 'polypeptide(L)'
;MGYNLDTQSNSESEFADALTKASELDAMRIYKPWLYPDIIFSLYTRITGKHKVYKALHKLPNQVIKEMKIKYAQKKLENKCSNIDVTDSESESFVTICTNFTSLRCYLYCVLFNLFF
;
A
#
# COMPACT_ATOMS: atom_id res chain seq x y z
N MET A 1 4.09 9.94 11.74
CA MET A 1 3.20 8.90 12.33
C MET A 1 4.09 7.77 12.79
N GLY A 2 4.26 7.58 14.10
CA GLY A 2 5.06 6.48 14.64
C GLY A 2 4.19 5.23 14.84
N TYR A 3 4.73 4.07 14.52
CA TYR A 3 4.20 2.79 15.00
C TYR A 3 4.99 2.42 16.25
N ASN A 4 4.31 2.15 17.37
CA ASN A 4 5.01 1.73 18.58
C ASN A 4 5.39 0.25 18.43
N LEU A 5 6.69 -0.02 18.34
CA LEU A 5 7.23 -1.37 18.17
C LEU A 5 7.34 -2.11 19.51
N ASP A 6 7.35 -1.39 20.63
CA ASP A 6 7.56 -1.91 21.99
C ASP A 6 6.44 -2.86 22.44
N THR A 7 5.26 -2.80 21.82
CA THR A 7 4.13 -3.70 22.11
C THR A 7 4.29 -5.08 21.45
N GLN A 8 5.29 -5.29 20.59
CA GLN A 8 5.41 -6.47 19.73
C GLN A 8 6.78 -7.17 19.85
N SER A 9 7.37 -7.20 21.06
CA SER A 9 8.72 -7.73 21.33
C SER A 9 9.02 -9.11 20.70
N ASN A 10 8.02 -10.00 20.61
CA ASN A 10 8.20 -11.33 20.04
C ASN A 10 8.15 -11.37 18.50
N SER A 11 7.43 -10.46 17.85
CA SER A 11 7.43 -10.41 16.38
C SER A 11 8.55 -9.55 15.83
N GLU A 12 9.10 -8.65 16.65
CA GLU A 12 10.24 -7.83 16.31
C GLU A 12 11.48 -8.71 16.05
N SER A 13 11.72 -9.72 16.90
CA SER A 13 12.80 -10.68 16.69
C SER A 13 12.60 -11.51 15.42
N GLU A 14 11.39 -12.01 15.16
CA GLU A 14 11.08 -12.75 13.93
C GLU A 14 11.23 -11.86 12.67
N PHE A 15 10.83 -10.60 12.77
CA PHE A 15 10.94 -9.63 11.69
C PHE A 15 12.40 -9.24 11.43
N ALA A 16 13.19 -8.98 12.47
CA ALA A 16 14.61 -8.64 12.36
C ALA A 16 15.42 -9.79 11.73
N ASP A 17 15.13 -11.03 12.14
CA ASP A 17 15.73 -12.22 11.55
C ASP A 17 15.35 -12.40 10.07
N ALA A 18 14.06 -12.20 9.75
CA ALA A 18 13.58 -12.27 8.37
C ALA A 18 14.18 -11.15 7.50
N LEU A 19 14.35 -9.95 8.06
CA LEU A 19 14.95 -8.80 7.40
C LEU A 19 16.43 -9.02 7.11
N THR A 20 17.17 -9.56 8.07
CA THR A 20 18.59 -9.91 7.88
C THR A 20 18.76 -10.96 6.79
N LYS A 21 17.93 -12.01 6.80
CA LYS A 21 17.97 -13.04 5.75
C LYS A 21 17.55 -12.51 4.38
N ALA A 22 16.61 -11.56 4.32
CA ALA A 22 16.20 -10.93 3.07
C ALA A 22 17.29 -10.01 2.52
N SER A 23 17.96 -9.23 3.38
CA SER A 23 19.04 -8.34 2.96
C SER A 23 20.25 -9.11 2.43
N GLU A 24 20.57 -10.27 3.00
CA GLU A 24 21.58 -11.18 2.44
C GLU A 24 21.23 -11.67 1.02
N LEU A 25 19.96 -11.99 0.77
CA LEU A 25 19.49 -12.41 -0.55
C LEU A 25 19.50 -11.26 -1.55
N ASP A 26 19.09 -10.07 -1.12
CA ASP A 26 19.11 -8.87 -1.94
C ASP A 26 20.55 -8.45 -2.28
N ALA A 27 21.48 -8.54 -1.31
CA ALA A 27 22.89 -8.35 -1.54
C ALA A 27 23.45 -9.36 -2.55
N MET A 28 23.09 -10.64 -2.43
CA MET A 28 23.46 -11.65 -3.42
C MET A 28 22.92 -11.32 -4.81
N ARG A 29 21.70 -10.75 -4.92
CA ARG A 29 21.10 -10.33 -6.19
C ARG A 29 21.93 -9.21 -6.82
N ILE A 30 22.39 -8.22 -6.06
CA ILE A 30 23.22 -7.10 -6.55
C ILE A 30 24.49 -7.60 -7.24
N TYR A 31 25.18 -8.60 -6.70
CA TYR A 31 26.42 -9.13 -7.28
C TYR A 31 26.21 -10.15 -8.42
N LYS A 32 24.97 -10.54 -8.71
CA LYS A 32 24.65 -11.60 -9.68
C LYS A 32 23.63 -11.11 -10.71
N PRO A 33 24.07 -10.41 -11.77
CA PRO A 33 23.19 -9.81 -12.78
C PRO A 33 22.20 -10.78 -13.44
N TRP A 34 22.53 -12.08 -13.52
CA TRP A 34 21.63 -13.11 -14.05
C TRP A 34 20.38 -13.36 -13.18
N LEU A 35 20.37 -12.89 -11.93
CA LEU A 35 19.22 -12.92 -11.02
C LEU A 35 18.42 -11.60 -11.05
N TYR A 36 18.74 -10.66 -11.94
CA TYR A 36 17.99 -9.40 -12.07
C TYR A 36 16.57 -9.61 -12.61
N PRO A 37 16.31 -10.47 -13.62
CA PRO A 37 14.95 -10.68 -14.09
C PRO A 37 14.08 -11.30 -13.00
N ASP A 38 12.91 -10.69 -12.75
CA ASP A 38 12.01 -11.12 -11.66
C ASP A 38 11.52 -12.56 -11.81
N ILE A 39 11.35 -13.04 -13.04
CA ILE A 39 10.97 -14.43 -13.32
C ILE A 39 12.04 -15.39 -12.79
N ILE A 40 13.31 -15.13 -13.08
CA ILE A 40 14.44 -15.97 -12.64
C ILE A 40 14.57 -15.90 -11.12
N PHE A 41 14.45 -14.72 -10.54
CA PHE A 41 14.52 -14.54 -9.09
C PHE A 41 13.36 -15.23 -8.35
N SER A 42 12.14 -15.16 -8.89
CA SER A 42 10.98 -15.85 -8.33
C SER A 42 11.12 -17.37 -8.39
N LEU A 43 11.68 -17.92 -9.47
CA LEU A 43 11.97 -19.34 -9.58
C LEU A 43 13.08 -19.76 -8.60
N TYR A 44 14.16 -18.99 -8.53
CA TYR A 44 15.27 -19.21 -7.60
C TYR A 44 14.79 -19.24 -6.14
N THR A 45 14.01 -18.25 -5.72
CA THR A 45 13.48 -18.17 -4.34
C THR A 45 12.51 -19.31 -4.01
N ARG A 46 11.79 -19.84 -5.00
CA ARG A 46 10.93 -21.04 -4.84
C ARG A 46 11.77 -22.31 -4.70
N ILE A 47 12.76 -22.52 -5.56
CA ILE A 47 13.63 -23.70 -5.53
C ILE A 47 14.44 -23.76 -4.23
N THR A 48 14.99 -22.61 -3.81
CA THR A 48 15.79 -22.52 -2.58
C THR A 48 14.97 -22.44 -1.29
N GLY A 49 13.64 -22.38 -1.40
CA GLY A 49 12.73 -22.22 -0.26
C GLY A 49 12.79 -20.85 0.42
N LYS A 50 13.57 -19.91 -0.11
CA LYS A 50 13.78 -18.55 0.41
C LYS A 50 12.54 -17.66 0.26
N HIS A 51 11.56 -18.05 -0.55
CA HIS A 51 10.25 -17.36 -0.64
C HIS A 51 9.58 -17.17 0.74
N LYS A 52 9.77 -18.10 1.69
CA LYS A 52 9.21 -18.01 3.04
C LYS A 52 9.76 -16.82 3.84
N VAL A 53 11.01 -16.41 3.58
CA VAL A 53 11.67 -15.28 4.26
C VAL A 53 10.94 -13.98 3.90
N TYR A 54 10.70 -13.73 2.61
CA TYR A 54 9.94 -12.56 2.16
C TYR A 54 8.50 -12.59 2.68
N LYS A 55 7.86 -13.77 2.75
CA LYS A 55 6.51 -13.89 3.32
C LYS A 55 6.48 -13.49 4.80
N ALA A 56 7.47 -13.90 5.59
CA ALA A 56 7.60 -13.51 6.99
C ALA A 56 7.91 -12.00 7.11
N LEU A 57 8.82 -11.49 6.27
CA LEU A 57 9.18 -10.08 6.23
C LEU A 57 7.97 -9.17 5.98
N HIS A 58 7.09 -9.54 5.03
CA HIS A 58 5.92 -8.73 4.69
C HIS A 58 4.80 -8.79 5.75
N LYS A 59 4.85 -9.71 6.72
CA LYS A 59 3.79 -9.87 7.73
C LYS A 59 3.61 -8.61 8.57
N LEU A 60 4.71 -8.08 9.10
CA LEU A 60 4.70 -6.93 10.01
C LEU A 60 4.31 -5.62 9.29
N PRO A 61 4.93 -5.22 8.15
CA PRO A 61 4.51 -4.03 7.42
C PRO A 61 3.04 -4.08 6.98
N ASN A 62 2.54 -5.24 6.55
CA ASN A 62 1.13 -5.38 6.17
C ASN A 62 0.18 -5.16 7.34
N GLN A 63 0.54 -5.64 8.53
CA GLN A 63 -0.22 -5.40 9.76
C GLN A 63 -0.23 -3.91 10.10
N VAL A 64 0.93 -3.25 10.11
CA VAL A 64 1.07 -1.81 10.36
C VAL A 64 0.21 -0.99 9.39
N ILE A 65 0.28 -1.31 8.08
CA ILE A 65 -0.51 -0.62 7.05
C ILE A 65 -2.00 -0.79 7.32
N LYS A 66 -2.45 -2.00 7.69
CA LYS A 66 -3.86 -2.27 8.00
C LYS A 66 -4.33 -1.45 9.20
N GLU A 67 -3.57 -1.44 10.29
CA GLU A 67 -3.90 -0.68 11.50
C GLU A 67 -3.93 0.83 11.24
N MET A 68 -2.97 1.34 10.47
CA MET A 68 -2.94 2.76 10.09
C MET A 68 -4.13 3.14 9.21
N LYS A 69 -4.54 2.29 8.26
CA LYS A 69 -5.73 2.51 7.44
C LYS A 69 -7.00 2.57 8.30
N ILE A 70 -7.13 1.71 9.29
CA ILE A 70 -8.28 1.70 10.22
C ILE A 70 -8.32 2.98 11.06
N LYS A 71 -7.19 3.36 11.68
CA LYS A 71 -7.08 4.59 12.48
C LYS A 71 -7.39 5.84 11.65
N TYR A 72 -6.93 5.87 10.41
CA TYR A 72 -7.22 6.97 9.49
C TYR A 72 -8.71 7.04 9.11
N ALA A 73 -9.34 5.89 8.85
CA ALA A 73 -10.77 5.82 8.57
C ALA A 73 -11.62 6.27 9.77
N GLN A 74 -11.25 5.88 11.00
CA GLN A 74 -11.91 6.31 12.24
C GLN A 74 -11.82 7.83 12.42
N LYS A 75 -10.62 8.41 12.33
CA LYS A 75 -10.45 9.87 12.40
C LYS A 75 -11.24 10.61 11.32
N LYS A 76 -11.32 10.06 10.11
CA LYS A 76 -12.12 10.65 9.03
C LYS A 76 -13.61 10.63 9.35
N LEU A 77 -14.12 9.58 10.01
CA LEU A 77 -15.51 9.48 10.44
C LEU A 77 -15.81 10.43 11.62
N GLU A 78 -14.92 10.50 12.61
CA GLU A 78 -15.02 11.42 13.75
C GLU A 78 -15.07 12.88 13.26
N ASN A 79 -14.15 13.27 12.37
CA ASN A 79 -14.16 14.60 11.76
C ASN A 79 -15.44 14.85 10.93
N LYS A 80 -16.01 13.82 10.28
CA LYS A 80 -17.26 13.99 9.52
C LYS A 80 -18.45 14.16 10.47
N CYS A 81 -18.52 13.42 11.57
CA CYS A 81 -19.59 13.51 12.56
C CYS A 81 -19.55 14.84 13.33
N SER A 82 -18.35 15.35 13.67
CA SER A 82 -18.18 16.64 14.34
C SER A 82 -18.52 17.85 13.45
N ASN A 83 -18.50 17.69 12.13
CA ASN A 83 -18.94 18.71 11.18
C ASN A 83 -20.44 18.64 10.85
N ILE A 84 -21.16 17.58 11.29
CA ILE A 84 -22.61 17.44 11.06
C ILE A 84 -23.43 18.09 12.18
N ASP A 85 -22.86 18.29 13.37
CA ASP A 85 -23.51 19.03 14.47
C ASP A 85 -23.57 20.56 14.26
N VAL A 86 -23.05 21.07 13.14
CA VAL A 86 -23.20 22.47 12.73
C VAL A 86 -23.46 22.53 11.23
N THR A 87 -24.64 22.09 10.80
CA THR A 87 -25.45 22.71 9.72
C THR A 87 -26.62 21.79 9.42
N ASP A 88 -27.71 21.99 10.17
CA ASP A 88 -29.03 21.81 9.56
C ASP A 88 -29.19 22.89 8.48
N SER A 89 -29.64 22.47 7.30
CA SER A 89 -29.85 23.26 6.07
C SER A 89 -28.60 23.61 5.25
N GLU A 90 -28.37 22.85 4.16
CA GLU A 90 -28.13 23.33 2.78
C GLU A 90 -27.69 22.15 1.89
N SER A 91 -28.65 21.29 1.56
CA SER A 91 -28.45 20.14 0.69
C SER A 91 -28.74 20.46 -0.78
N GLU A 92 -28.05 21.41 -1.43
CA GLU A 92 -28.24 21.63 -2.88
C GLU A 92 -27.00 21.96 -3.73
N SER A 93 -25.76 21.98 -3.22
CA SER A 93 -24.60 22.41 -4.03
C SER A 93 -23.63 21.31 -4.49
N PHE A 94 -23.74 20.06 -4.01
CA PHE A 94 -22.71 19.04 -4.30
C PHE A 94 -23.01 18.15 -5.53
N VAL A 95 -24.27 18.02 -5.96
CA VAL A 95 -24.64 17.15 -7.09
C VAL A 95 -24.21 17.77 -8.44
N THR A 96 -24.26 19.10 -8.58
CA THR A 96 -23.91 19.83 -9.81
C THR A 96 -22.41 19.82 -10.13
N ILE A 97 -21.54 19.66 -9.13
CA ILE A 97 -20.08 19.58 -9.33
C ILE A 97 -19.69 18.18 -9.83
N CYS A 98 -20.38 17.13 -9.36
CA CYS A 98 -20.08 15.74 -9.73
C CYS A 98 -20.45 15.41 -11.19
N THR A 99 -21.51 16.01 -11.74
CA THR A 99 -21.91 15.80 -13.15
C THR A 99 -20.99 16.53 -14.13
N ASN A 100 -20.43 17.69 -13.75
CA ASN A 100 -19.50 18.42 -14.61
C ASN A 100 -18.09 17.82 -14.64
N PHE A 101 -17.60 17.27 -13.52
CA PHE A 101 -16.26 16.67 -13.47
C PHE A 101 -16.16 15.31 -14.18
N THR A 102 -17.27 14.58 -14.28
CA THR A 102 -17.34 13.32 -15.05
C THR A 102 -17.38 13.55 -16.56
N SER A 103 -17.93 14.67 -17.02
CA SER A 103 -17.98 15.01 -18.45
C SER A 103 -16.61 15.39 -19.03
N LEU A 104 -15.81 16.25 -18.35
CA LEU A 104 -14.48 16.64 -18.85
C LEU A 104 -13.47 15.48 -18.85
N ARG A 105 -13.59 14.55 -17.90
CA ARG A 105 -12.65 13.42 -17.79
C ARG A 105 -12.91 12.33 -18.84
N CYS A 106 -14.14 12.24 -19.36
CA CYS A 106 -14.47 11.38 -20.50
C CYS A 106 -13.96 11.95 -21.84
N TYR A 107 -14.02 13.27 -22.05
CA TYR A 107 -13.51 13.88 -23.29
C TYR A 107 -11.99 13.72 -23.46
N LEU A 108 -11.22 13.84 -22.37
CA LEU A 108 -9.76 13.71 -22.46
C LEU A 108 -9.29 12.28 -22.77
N TYR A 109 -9.99 11.26 -22.28
CA TYR A 109 -9.67 9.86 -22.58
C TYR A 109 -10.10 9.44 -24.00
N CYS A 110 -11.15 10.04 -24.56
CA CYS A 110 -11.61 9.73 -25.91
C CYS A 110 -10.67 10.28 -27.00
N VAL A 111 -10.06 11.46 -26.75
CA VAL A 111 -9.12 12.09 -27.71
C VAL A 111 -7.74 11.45 -27.66
N LEU A 112 -7.27 11.01 -26.49
CA LEU A 112 -5.96 10.36 -26.35
C LEU A 112 -5.91 8.90 -26.87
N PHE A 113 -7.06 8.22 -26.96
CA PHE A 113 -7.10 6.83 -27.46
C PHE A 113 -7.15 6.73 -29.00
N ASN A 114 -7.46 7.82 -29.72
CA ASN A 114 -7.52 7.84 -31.20
C ASN A 114 -6.21 8.28 -31.89
N LEU A 115 -5.14 8.53 -31.14
CA LEU A 115 -3.84 8.94 -31.72
C LEU A 115 -2.71 7.93 -31.48
N PHE A 116 -3.01 6.76 -30.90
CA PHE A 116 -2.01 5.72 -30.67
C PHE A 116 -2.48 4.28 -30.99
N PHE A 117 -3.59 4.15 -31.74
CA PHE A 117 -3.94 2.92 -32.42
C PHE A 117 -4.64 3.21 -33.74
#